data_AF-A0A962XU46-F1
#
_entry.id   AF-A0A962XU46-F1
#
_cell.length_a   1.000
_cell.length_b   1.000
_cell.length_c   1.000
_cell.angle_alpha   90.00
_cell.angle_beta   90.00
_cell.angle_gamma   90.00
#
_symmetry.space_group_name_H-M   'P 1'
#
loop_
_entity.id
_entity.type
_entity.pdbx_description
1 polymer ?
#
loop_
_entity_poly.entity_id
_entity_poly.type
_entity_poly.pdbx_seq_one_letter_code
_entity_poly.pdbx_strand_id
1 'polypeptide(L)'
;MDDLLLKVGAFIVAIGLLVSVHEFGHFWVARRLGVKVLRFSIGFGRPLWRRQASPDAPEYVIAAIPLGGYVKMLDEHEGPVAPEEVHRAFNRQSLWVRSAVVVAGPLFNFLFAIFA
;
A
#
# COMPACT_ATOMS: atom_id res chain seq x y z
N MET A 1 24.63 5.93 -24.80
CA MET A 1 23.97 4.74 -24.21
C MET A 1 23.90 4.88 -22.69
N ASP A 2 24.97 5.37 -22.06
CA ASP A 2 25.05 5.57 -20.60
C ASP A 2 24.03 6.60 -20.07
N ASP A 3 23.82 7.70 -20.79
CA ASP A 3 22.81 8.71 -20.44
C ASP A 3 21.37 8.16 -20.47
N LEU A 4 21.07 7.25 -21.41
CA LEU A 4 19.76 6.61 -21.50
C LEU A 4 19.54 5.64 -20.34
N LEU A 5 20.54 4.80 -20.03
CA LEU A 5 20.47 3.86 -18.91
C LEU A 5 20.30 4.59 -17.58
N LEU A 6 20.99 5.71 -17.40
CA LEU A 6 20.85 6.54 -16.20
C LEU A 6 19.47 7.18 -16.11
N LYS A 7 18.93 7.73 -17.22
CA LYS A 7 17.57 8.30 -17.25
C LYS A 7 16.49 7.27 -16.97
N VAL A 8 16.59 6.08 -17.58
CA VAL A 8 15.64 4.99 -17.36
C VAL A 8 15.73 4.49 -15.91
N GLY A 9 16.94 4.29 -15.39
CA GLY A 9 17.16 3.90 -14.00
C GLY A 9 16.59 4.92 -13.02
N ALA A 10 16.89 6.21 -13.22
CA ALA A 10 16.37 7.31 -12.41
C ALA A 10 14.84 7.39 -12.46
N PHE A 11 14.24 7.20 -13.65
CA PHE A 11 12.78 7.17 -13.80
C PHE A 11 12.15 6.01 -13.03
N ILE A 12 12.71 4.81 -13.11
CA ILE A 12 12.22 3.63 -12.37
C ILE A 12 12.29 3.89 -10.86
N VAL A 13 13.41 4.45 -10.38
CA VAL A 13 13.57 4.80 -8.96
C VAL A 13 12.57 5.87 -8.54
N ALA A 14 12.40 6.93 -9.33
CA ALA A 14 11.47 8.02 -9.03
C ALA A 14 10.02 7.53 -8.96
N ILE A 15 9.56 6.75 -9.95
CA ILE A 15 8.22 6.15 -9.95
C ILE A 15 8.05 5.15 -8.80
N GLY A 16 9.05 4.31 -8.56
CA GLY A 16 9.02 3.36 -7.45
C GLY A 16 8.87 4.06 -6.10
N LEU A 17 9.59 5.17 -5.89
CA LEU A 17 9.48 5.98 -4.69
C LEU A 17 8.11 6.66 -4.57
N LEU A 18 7.64 7.31 -5.65
CA LEU A 18 6.36 8.00 -5.67
C LEU A 18 5.18 7.05 -5.41
N VAL A 19 5.17 5.86 -6.00
CA VAL A 19 4.12 4.87 -5.71
C VAL A 19 4.26 4.30 -4.30
N SER A 20 5.48 4.04 -3.83
CA SER A 20 5.68 3.55 -2.45
C SER A 20 5.13 4.53 -1.40
N VAL A 21 5.33 5.84 -1.61
CA VAL A 21 4.77 6.88 -0.75
C VAL A 21 3.24 6.93 -0.85
N HIS A 22 2.69 6.80 -2.05
CA HIS A 22 1.24 6.73 -2.27
C HIS A 22 0.59 5.57 -1.50
N GLU A 23 1.11 4.37 -1.69
CA GLU A 23 0.62 3.16 -1.01
C GLU A 23 0.81 3.28 0.51
N PHE A 24 1.92 3.89 0.95
CA PHE A 24 2.14 4.13 2.37
C PHE A 24 1.07 5.03 2.97
N GLY A 25 0.57 6.04 2.24
CA GLY A 25 -0.55 6.88 2.67
C GLY A 25 -1.81 6.07 2.96
N HIS A 26 -2.23 5.24 1.99
CA HIS A 26 -3.38 4.33 2.16
C HIS A 26 -3.18 3.41 3.38
N PHE A 27 -2.03 2.76 3.47
CA PHE A 27 -1.65 1.85 4.54
C PHE A 27 -1.73 2.52 5.93
N TRP A 28 -1.11 3.69 6.04
CA TRP A 28 -0.96 4.40 7.30
C TRP A 28 -2.30 4.88 7.85
N VAL A 29 -3.17 5.42 6.98
CA VAL A 29 -4.51 5.88 7.37
C VAL A 29 -5.41 4.68 7.68
N ALA A 30 -5.41 3.63 6.84
CA ALA A 30 -6.22 2.43 7.06
C ALA A 30 -5.97 1.83 8.45
N ARG A 31 -4.69 1.65 8.83
CA ARG A 31 -4.33 1.08 10.13
C ARG A 31 -4.73 1.98 11.31
N ARG A 32 -4.66 3.30 11.15
CA ARG A 32 -5.07 4.24 12.20
C ARG A 32 -6.57 4.28 12.41
N LEU A 33 -7.34 4.07 11.36
CA LEU A 33 -8.79 4.05 11.40
C LEU A 33 -9.38 2.67 11.70
N GLY A 34 -8.56 1.71 12.11
CA GLY A 34 -9.01 0.38 12.54
C GLY A 34 -9.30 -0.61 11.41
N VAL A 35 -8.95 -0.27 10.16
CA VAL A 35 -9.06 -1.20 9.03
C VAL A 35 -7.93 -2.21 9.10
N LYS A 36 -8.27 -3.50 9.03
CA LYS A 36 -7.25 -4.56 8.99
C LYS A 36 -6.59 -4.57 7.62
N VAL A 37 -5.27 -4.38 7.61
CA VAL A 37 -4.44 -4.52 6.41
C VAL A 37 -3.82 -5.91 6.41
N LEU A 38 -4.07 -6.67 5.35
CA LEU A 38 -3.54 -8.02 5.16
C LEU A 38 -2.12 -7.99 4.60
N ARG A 39 -1.86 -7.12 3.64
CA ARG A 39 -0.56 -7.02 2.97
C ARG A 39 -0.23 -5.59 2.56
N PHE A 40 1.02 -5.20 2.77
CA PHE A 40 1.63 -4.01 2.20
C PHE A 40 2.76 -4.43 1.26
N SER A 41 2.60 -4.20 -0.05
CA SER A 41 3.57 -4.62 -1.07
C SER A 41 4.19 -3.41 -1.75
N ILE A 42 5.52 -3.37 -1.76
CA ILE A 42 6.30 -2.50 -2.64
C ILE A 42 6.68 -3.33 -3.85
N GLY A 43 6.22 -2.89 -5.02
CA GLY A 43 6.33 -3.60 -6.28
C GLY A 43 5.24 -4.65 -6.53
N PHE A 44 5.32 -5.26 -7.71
CA PHE A 44 4.42 -6.30 -8.21
C PHE A 44 5.14 -7.61 -8.58
N GLY A 45 4.34 -8.64 -8.82
CA GLY A 45 4.81 -9.94 -9.34
C GLY A 45 5.40 -10.84 -8.26
N ARG A 46 6.48 -11.55 -8.62
CA ARG A 46 7.11 -12.51 -7.71
C ARG A 46 7.69 -11.78 -6.49
N PRO A 47 7.34 -12.20 -5.26
CA PRO A 47 7.93 -11.65 -4.04
C PRO A 47 9.39 -12.08 -3.94
N LEU A 48 10.25 -11.12 -3.71
CA LEU A 48 11.67 -11.35 -3.40
C LEU A 48 11.89 -11.49 -1.90
N TRP A 49 11.12 -10.72 -1.12
CA TRP A 49 11.19 -10.73 0.32
C TRP A 49 9.81 -10.54 0.93
N ARG A 50 9.57 -11.23 2.05
CA ARG A 50 8.32 -11.17 2.81
C ARG A 50 8.63 -11.23 4.31
N ARG A 51 7.91 -10.45 5.10
CA ARG A 51 7.97 -10.52 6.56
C ARG A 51 6.61 -10.24 7.16
N GLN A 52 6.21 -11.09 8.11
CA GLN A 52 5.00 -10.90 8.90
C GLN A 52 5.34 -11.15 10.37
N ALA A 53 4.97 -10.22 11.25
CA ALA A 53 5.34 -10.30 12.66
C ALA A 53 4.43 -11.25 13.46
N SER A 54 3.14 -11.31 13.09
CA SER A 54 2.13 -12.19 13.69
C SER A 54 0.99 -12.40 12.70
N PRO A 55 0.12 -13.41 12.88
CA PRO A 55 -1.02 -13.65 11.99
C PRO A 55 -1.98 -12.45 11.83
N ASP A 56 -2.06 -11.57 12.84
CA ASP A 56 -2.89 -10.36 12.79
C ASP A 56 -2.15 -9.13 12.24
N ALA A 57 -0.82 -9.19 12.13
CA ALA A 57 -0.02 -8.11 11.57
C ALA A 57 -0.05 -8.13 10.03
N PRO A 58 0.07 -6.98 9.36
CA PRO A 58 0.22 -6.93 7.91
C PRO A 58 1.47 -7.70 7.46
N GLU A 59 1.36 -8.41 6.34
CA GLU A 59 2.51 -8.97 5.64
C GLU A 59 3.19 -7.86 4.82
N TYR A 60 4.47 -7.60 5.08
CA TYR A 60 5.28 -6.67 4.30
C TYR A 60 5.99 -7.42 3.18
N VAL A 61 5.87 -6.93 1.95
CA VAL A 61 6.40 -7.60 0.76
C VAL A 61 7.22 -6.63 -0.07
N ILE A 62 8.37 -7.10 -0.54
CA ILE A 62 9.14 -6.46 -1.61
C ILE A 62 9.12 -7.42 -2.80
N ALA A 63 8.58 -6.97 -3.92
CA ALA A 63 8.40 -7.78 -5.12
C ALA A 63 9.37 -7.38 -6.24
N ALA A 64 9.51 -8.26 -7.24
CA ALA A 64 10.54 -8.16 -8.26
C ALA A 64 10.37 -6.98 -9.22
N ILE A 65 9.14 -6.52 -9.45
CA ILE A 65 8.85 -5.43 -10.36
C ILE A 65 8.64 -4.14 -9.53
N PRO A 66 9.56 -3.16 -9.56
CA PRO A 66 9.48 -1.96 -8.72
C PRO A 66 8.47 -0.92 -9.21
N LEU A 67 7.81 -1.17 -10.35
CA LEU A 67 6.85 -0.27 -10.99
C LEU A 67 5.46 -0.35 -10.34
N GLY A 68 5.41 -0.17 -9.02
CA GLY A 68 4.20 0.11 -8.28
C GLY A 68 4.15 -0.54 -6.90
N GLY A 69 2.96 -0.94 -6.46
CA GLY A 69 2.72 -1.50 -5.14
C GLY A 69 1.22 -1.65 -4.89
N TYR A 70 0.86 -2.25 -3.76
CA TYR A 70 -0.54 -2.32 -3.35
C TYR A 70 -0.68 -2.52 -1.84
N VAL A 71 -1.78 -1.98 -1.30
CA VAL A 71 -2.27 -2.27 0.04
C VAL A 71 -3.50 -3.17 -0.03
N LYS A 72 -3.35 -4.44 0.39
CA LYS A 72 -4.49 -5.35 0.50
C LYS A 72 -5.15 -5.18 1.86
N MET A 73 -6.38 -4.72 1.87
CA MET A 73 -7.20 -4.57 3.08
C MET A 73 -8.13 -5.76 3.24
N LEU A 74 -8.57 -6.04 4.46
CA LEU A 74 -9.62 -7.03 4.71
C LEU A 74 -10.92 -6.52 4.08
N ASP A 75 -11.55 -7.31 3.23
CA ASP A 75 -12.79 -6.95 2.54
C ASP A 75 -13.61 -8.23 2.30
N GLU A 76 -14.90 -8.20 2.60
CA GLU A 76 -15.79 -9.35 2.43
C GLU A 76 -16.05 -9.70 0.96
N HIS A 77 -15.84 -8.77 0.03
CA HIS A 77 -15.98 -9.06 -1.40
C HIS A 77 -14.82 -9.91 -1.95
N GLU A 78 -13.67 -9.91 -1.27
CA GLU A 78 -12.48 -10.68 -1.68
C GLU A 78 -12.45 -12.10 -1.09
N GLY A 79 -13.32 -12.41 -0.13
CA GLY A 79 -13.45 -13.73 0.46
C GLY A 79 -14.15 -13.73 1.82
N PRO A 80 -14.39 -14.91 2.41
CA PRO A 80 -15.01 -15.03 3.73
C PRO A 80 -14.17 -14.32 4.81
N VAL A 81 -14.85 -13.56 5.67
CA VAL A 81 -14.26 -12.87 6.82
C VAL A 81 -14.83 -13.47 8.10
N ALA A 82 -13.97 -13.75 9.09
CA ALA A 82 -14.41 -14.28 10.37
C ALA A 82 -15.34 -13.26 11.08
N PRO A 83 -16.44 -13.69 11.74
CA PRO A 83 -17.42 -12.79 12.35
C PRO A 83 -16.81 -11.73 13.27
N GLU A 84 -15.78 -12.11 14.03
CA GLU A 84 -15.04 -11.24 14.94
C GLU A 84 -14.18 -10.18 14.23
N GLU A 85 -13.87 -10.33 12.94
CA GLU A 85 -13.05 -9.39 12.16
C GLU A 85 -13.85 -8.50 11.22
N VAL A 86 -15.14 -8.77 11.02
CA VAL A 86 -16.02 -8.03 10.09
C VAL A 86 -16.00 -6.53 10.37
N HIS A 87 -15.93 -6.13 11.63
CA HIS A 87 -15.86 -4.72 12.03
C HIS A 87 -14.56 -4.01 11.58
N ARG A 88 -13.53 -4.76 11.19
CA ARG A 88 -12.25 -4.25 10.66
C ARG A 88 -12.18 -4.32 9.13
N ALA A 89 -13.20 -4.87 8.47
CA ALA A 89 -13.26 -4.96 7.02
C ALA A 89 -13.51 -3.57 6.41
N PHE A 90 -12.81 -3.26 5.31
CA PHE A 90 -12.83 -1.95 4.66
C PHE A 90 -14.23 -1.59 4.15
N ASN A 91 -14.92 -2.53 3.51
CA ASN A 91 -16.28 -2.37 2.98
C ASN A 91 -17.33 -2.14 4.06
N ARG A 92 -17.09 -2.56 5.32
CA ARG A 92 -17.96 -2.33 6.48
C ARG A 92 -17.72 -1.00 7.17
N GLN A 93 -16.63 -0.32 6.86
CA GLN A 93 -16.37 0.98 7.46
C GLN A 93 -17.35 2.03 6.96
N SER A 94 -17.61 3.00 7.83
CA SER A 94 -18.35 4.21 7.45
C SER A 94 -17.72 4.93 6.25
N LEU A 95 -18.55 5.65 5.49
CA LEU A 95 -18.12 6.29 4.25
C LEU A 95 -16.91 7.22 4.45
N TRP A 96 -16.87 7.97 5.56
CA TRP A 96 -15.77 8.90 5.83
C TRP A 96 -14.44 8.18 6.00
N VAL A 97 -14.40 7.01 6.67
CA VAL A 97 -13.18 6.21 6.83
C VAL A 97 -12.68 5.75 5.47
N ARG A 98 -13.60 5.21 4.65
CA ARG A 98 -13.28 4.71 3.32
C ARG A 98 -12.73 5.84 2.43
N SER A 99 -13.39 6.98 2.43
CA SER A 99 -12.94 8.17 1.71
C SER A 99 -11.59 8.69 2.22
N ALA A 100 -11.38 8.74 3.54
CA ALA A 100 -10.11 9.17 4.13
C ALA A 100 -8.96 8.26 3.70
N VAL A 101 -9.17 6.94 3.71
CA VAL A 101 -8.17 5.97 3.25
C VAL A 101 -7.87 6.14 1.77
N VAL A 102 -8.87 6.29 0.89
CA VAL A 102 -8.65 6.46 -0.55
C VAL A 102 -7.95 7.79 -0.87
N VAL A 103 -8.28 8.88 -0.16
CA VAL A 103 -7.63 10.18 -0.39
C VAL A 103 -6.21 10.23 0.20
N ALA A 104 -5.90 9.37 1.17
CA ALA A 104 -4.60 9.34 1.83
C ALA A 104 -3.43 9.14 0.85
N GLY A 105 -3.56 8.26 -0.15
CA GLY A 105 -2.47 8.02 -1.11
C GLY A 105 -2.09 9.28 -1.90
N PRO A 106 -3.03 9.92 -2.63
CA PRO A 106 -2.77 11.19 -3.30
C PRO A 106 -2.25 12.28 -2.37
N LEU A 107 -2.82 12.40 -1.16
CA LEU A 107 -2.40 13.40 -0.19
C LEU A 107 -0.96 13.21 0.25
N PHE A 108 -0.53 11.97 0.51
CA PHE A 108 0.86 11.67 0.87
C PHE A 108 1.83 11.98 -0.27
N ASN A 109 1.45 11.73 -1.52
CA ASN A 109 2.26 12.15 -2.67
C ASN A 109 2.39 13.68 -2.75
N PHE A 110 1.29 14.40 -2.51
CA PHE A 110 1.31 15.86 -2.52
C PHE A 110 2.21 16.42 -1.41
N LEU A 111 2.11 15.86 -0.20
CA LEU A 111 3.00 16.21 0.91
C LEU A 111 4.46 15.89 0.56
N PHE A 112 4.73 14.71 0.00
CA PHE A 112 6.07 14.32 -0.42
C PHE A 112 6.66 15.29 -1.45
N ALA A 113 5.88 15.70 -2.45
CA ALA A 113 6.32 16.67 -3.45
C ALA A 113 6.60 18.08 -2.89
N ILE A 114 6.04 18.43 -1.73
CA ILE A 114 6.34 19.71 -1.05
C ILE A 114 7.67 19.63 -0.28
N PHE A 115 8.01 18.46 0.26
CA PHE A 115 9.13 18.30 1.19
C PHE A 115 10.38 17.65 0.60
N ALA A 116 10.28 16.98 -0.55
CA ALA A 116 11.36 16.25 -1.21
C ALA A 116 11.76 16.90 -2.54
#